data_AF-A0A5K1H8K7-F1
#
_entry.id   AF-A0A5K1H8K7-F1
#
_cell.length_a   1.000
_cell.length_b   1.000
_cell.length_c   1.000
_cell.angle_alpha   90.00
_cell.angle_beta   90.00
_cell.angle_gamma   90.00
#
_symmetry.space_group_name_H-M   'P 1'
#
loop_
_entity.id
_entity.type
_entity.pdbx_description
1 polymer ?
#
loop_
_entity_poly.entity_id
_entity_poly.type
_entity_poly.pdbx_seq_one_letter_code
_entity_poly.pdbx_strand_id
1 'polypeptide(L)' 'NQGHGKPVDWWTLGVLIYEMIAGIDPFADDDPLVIYQNILKGKLHFPKGFDNDAKSLV' A
#
# COMPACT_ATOMS: atom_id res chain seq x y z
N ASN A 1 -22.36 9.92 -7.18
CA ASN A 1 -21.17 10.11 -6.33
C ASN A 1 -21.35 9.43 -4.99
N GLN A 2 -21.07 8.13 -4.91
CA GLN A 2 -20.75 7.51 -3.62
C GLN A 2 -19.31 7.92 -3.33
N GLY A 3 -19.14 9.06 -2.66
CA GLY A 3 -17.82 9.54 -2.26
C GLY A 3 -17.11 8.45 -1.47
N HIS A 4 -15.86 8.18 -1.84
CA HIS A 4 -15.00 7.30 -1.08
C HIS A 4 -15.05 7.75 0.39
N GLY A 5 -15.66 6.94 1.25
CA GLY A 5 -15.84 7.29 2.65
C GLY A 5 -14.52 7.20 3.41
N LYS A 6 -14.58 7.45 4.73
CA LYS A 6 -13.45 7.29 5.67
C LYS A 6 -12.59 6.03 5.51
N PRO A 7 -13.10 4.86 5.04
CA PRO A 7 -12.25 3.70 4.78
C PRO A 7 -11.12 3.95 3.76
N VAL A 8 -11.31 4.84 2.79
CA VAL A 8 -10.26 5.17 1.81
C VAL A 8 -9.10 5.91 2.45
N ASP A 9 -9.38 6.74 3.47
CA ASP A 9 -8.35 7.51 4.18
C ASP A 9 -7.45 6.59 5.00
N TRP A 10 -8.01 5.51 5.57
CA TRP A 10 -7.23 4.49 6.28
C TRP A 10 -6.38 3.66 5.32
N TRP A 11 -6.91 3.36 4.13
CA TRP A 11 -6.14 2.69 3.08
C TRP A 11 -4.95 3.54 2.63
N THR A 12 -5.17 4.82 2.33
CA THR A 12 -4.09 5.72 1.92
C THR A 12 -3.09 5.97 3.04
N LEU A 13 -3.52 6.02 4.31
CA LEU A 13 -2.63 6.07 5.46
C LEU A 13 -1.73 4.83 5.55
N GLY A 14 -2.27 3.62 5.35
CA GLY A 14 -1.48 2.38 5.34
C GLY A 14 -0.41 2.39 4.24
N VAL A 15 -0.78 2.80 3.03
CA VAL A 15 0.16 2.97 1.90
C VAL A 15 1.26 3.98 2.24
N LEU A 16 0.92 5.11 2.84
CA LEU A 16 1.89 6.12 3.26
C LEU A 16 2.85 5.61 4.34
N ILE A 17 2.34 4.88 5.35
CA ILE A 17 3.16 4.29 6.41
C ILE A 17 4.13 3.26 5.82
N TYR A 18 3.66 2.41 4.90
CA TYR A 18 4.51 1.48 4.18
C TYR A 18 5.65 2.21 3.47
N GLU A 19 5.33 3.26 2.70
CA GLU A 19 6.32 4.01 1.93
C GLU A 19 7.36 4.70 2.83
N MET A 20 6.95 5.28 3.96
CA MET A 20 7.86 5.90 4.92
C MET A 20 8.85 4.90 5.54
N ILE A 21 8.47 3.63 5.69
CA ILE A 21 9.29 2.59 6.31
C ILE A 21 10.12 1.84 5.27
N ALA A 22 9.53 1.45 4.13
CA ALA A 22 10.17 0.68 3.08
C ALA A 22 11.02 1.55 2.14
N GLY A 23 10.73 2.86 2.05
CA GLY A 23 11.35 3.78 1.10
C GLY A 23 10.97 3.55 -0.36
N ILE A 24 9.95 2.71 -0.61
CA ILE A 24 9.46 2.33 -1.93
C ILE A 24 7.92 2.27 -1.90
N ASP A 25 7.28 2.56 -3.03
CA ASP A 25 5.83 2.43 -3.19
C ASP A 25 5.42 0.93 -3.22
N PRO A 26 4.35 0.54 -2.49
CA PRO A 26 3.90 -0.85 -2.43
C PRO A 26 3.35 -1.43 -3.73
N PHE A 27 2.89 -0.61 -4.67
CA PHE A 27 2.24 -1.00 -5.93
C PHE A 27 2.85 -0.31 -7.17
N ALA A 28 4.14 0.03 -7.15
CA ALA A 28 4.81 0.64 -8.29
C ALA A 28 4.90 -0.29 -9.52
N ASP A 29 4.56 0.26 -10.68
CA ASP A 29 4.78 -0.32 -12.01
C ASP A 29 4.81 0.81 -13.05
N ASP A 30 5.33 0.55 -14.25
CA ASP A 30 5.34 1.51 -15.36
C ASP A 30 3.98 1.57 -16.08
N ASP A 31 3.20 0.48 -16.03
CA ASP A 31 1.86 0.40 -16.62
C ASP A 31 0.77 0.66 -15.56
N PRO A 32 -0.03 1.74 -15.70
CA PRO A 32 -1.14 2.03 -14.80
C PRO A 32 -2.13 0.87 -14.63
N LEU A 33 -2.37 0.06 -15.66
CA LEU A 33 -3.27 -1.10 -15.57
C LEU A 33 -2.70 -2.17 -14.64
N VAL A 34 -1.39 -2.34 -14.62
CA VAL A 34 -0.71 -3.29 -13.72
C VAL A 34 -0.76 -2.79 -12.29
N ILE A 35 -0.56 -1.49 -12.06
CA ILE A 35 -0.77 -0.86 -10.74
C ILE A 35 -2.18 -1.16 -10.21
N TYR A 36 -3.22 -0.90 -11.01
CA TYR A 36 -4.60 -1.20 -10.61
C TYR A 36 -4.82 -2.68 -10.29
N GLN A 37 -4.27 -3.58 -11.09
CA GLN A 37 -4.35 -5.01 -10.81
C GLN A 37 -3.63 -5.39 -9.51
N ASN A 38 -2.49 -4.77 -9.22
CA ASN A 38 -1.73 -5.03 -7.99
C ASN A 38 -2.47 -4.52 -6.76
N ILE A 39 -3.09 -3.33 -6.84
CA ILE A 39 -3.99 -2.80 -5.80
C ILE A 39 -5.16 -3.77 -5.56
N LEU A 40 -5.82 -4.25 -6.62
CA LEU A 40 -6.93 -5.20 -6.51
C LEU A 40 -6.50 -6.57 -5.96
N LYS A 41 -5.27 -7.01 -6.24
CA LYS A 41 -4.70 -8.24 -5.68
C LYS A 41 -4.34 -8.09 -4.19
N GLY A 42 -4.04 -6.87 -3.73
CA GLY A 42 -3.72 -6.57 -2.33
C GLY A 42 -2.47 -7.27 -1.80
N LYS A 43 -1.53 -7.67 -2.67
CA LYS A 43 -0.30 -8.37 -2.26
C LYS A 43 0.84 -7.37 -2.09
N LEU A 44 1.25 -7.15 -0.83
CA LEU A 44 2.39 -6.30 -0.46
C LEU A 44 3.68 -7.12 -0.38
N HIS A 45 4.79 -6.53 -0.85
CA HIS A 45 6.12 -7.15 -0.76
C HIS A 45 7.00 -6.46 0.27
N PHE A 46 7.10 -7.01 1.48
CA PHE A 46 7.94 -6.41 2.52
C PHE A 46 9.43 -6.73 2.33
N PRO A 47 10.33 -5.72 2.28
CA PRO A 47 11.77 -5.95 2.17
C PRO A 47 12.35 -6.65 3.41
N LYS A 48 13.54 -7.26 3.26
CA LYS A 48 14.26 -7.90 4.37
C LYS A 48 14.61 -6.86 5.43
N GLY A 49 14.20 -7.11 6.68
CA GLY A 49 14.41 -6.18 7.79
C GLY A 49 13.24 -5.24 8.05
N PHE A 50 12.13 -5.34 7.29
CA PHE A 50 10.91 -4.63 7.64
C PHE A 50 10.36 -5.15 8.97
N ASP A 51 10.19 -4.23 9.91
CA ASP A 51 9.80 -4.50 11.30
C ASP A 51 8.46 -5.26 11.37
N ASN A 52 8.35 -6.23 12.29
CA ASN A 52 7.18 -7.10 12.34
C ASN A 52 5.95 -6.39 12.93
N ASP A 53 6.14 -5.44 13.84
CA ASP A 53 5.03 -4.64 14.37
C ASP A 53 4.53 -3.68 13.28
N ALA A 54 5.45 -3.12 12.48
CA ALA A 54 5.09 -2.35 11.30
C ALA A 54 4.32 -3.17 10.26
N LYS A 55 4.66 -4.45 10.03
CA LYS A 55 3.87 -5.33 9.12
C LYS A 55 2.46 -5.59 9.61
N SER A 56 2.25 -5.57 10.93
CA SER A 56 0.91 -5.74 11.50
C SER A 56 0.07 -4.46 11.39
N LEU A 57 0.71 -3.31 11.22
CA LEU A 57 0.05 -2.00 11.16
C LEU A 57 -0.41 -1.63 9.74
N VAL A 58 0.31 -2.11 8.73
CA VAL A 58 0.03 -1.94 7.29
C VAL A 58 -0.80 -3.10 6.76
#